data_AF-A0A3D3JGY3-F1
#
_entry.id   AF-A0A3D3JGY3-F1
#
_cell.length_a   1.000
_cell.length_b   1.000
_cell.length_c   1.000
_cell.angle_alpha   90.00
_cell.angle_beta   90.00
_cell.angle_gamma   90.00
#
_symmetry.space_group_name_H-M   'P 1'
#
loop_
_entity.id
_entity.type
_entity.pdbx_description
1 polymer ?
#
loop_
_entity_poly.entity_id
_entity_poly.type
_entity_poly.pdbx_seq_one_letter_code
_entity_poly.pdbx_strand_id
1 'polypeptide(L)'
;MPVITAIRRNKKNGGRCSIFVDDVFFAACPIDVAVGMGLRKGLEMSPELEQRLRSEDRRMVLRQKAWRFVTYKPRTERQVRDALRKQDWTDEEIEDVLLWLREFRAVDDVAYAERFILASLERKPLSPPAMRAALLTKGIPERVVADV
;
A
#
# COMPACT_ATOMS: atom_id res chain seq x y z
N MET A 1 5.87 22.86 26.70
CA MET A 1 5.38 21.74 25.87
C MET A 1 5.93 21.94 24.48
N PRO A 2 6.47 20.90 23.83
CA PRO A 2 7.11 21.05 22.53
C PRO A 2 6.10 21.50 21.47
N VAL A 3 6.46 22.50 20.67
CA VAL A 3 5.54 23.09 19.67
C VAL A 3 6.12 23.03 18.27
N ILE A 4 5.26 22.82 17.27
CA ILE A 4 5.66 22.88 15.87
C ILE A 4 6.05 24.33 15.54
N THR A 5 7.33 24.60 15.30
CA THR A 5 7.82 25.93 14.93
C THR A 5 7.82 26.17 13.43
N ALA A 6 7.97 25.11 12.62
CA ALA A 6 7.89 25.19 11.17
C ALA A 6 7.49 23.87 10.50
N ILE A 7 6.80 23.98 9.36
CA ILE A 7 6.60 22.89 8.42
C ILE A 7 7.09 23.39 7.07
N ARG A 8 8.09 22.72 6.50
CA ARG A 8 8.73 23.15 5.24
C ARG A 8 8.65 22.03 4.22
N ARG A 9 8.45 22.37 2.96
CA ARG A 9 8.57 21.38 1.88
C ARG A 9 9.97 20.79 1.88
N ASN A 10 10.07 19.47 1.74
CA ASN A 10 11.37 18.81 1.74
C ASN A 10 12.08 19.09 0.40
N LYS A 11 13.35 19.54 0.47
CA LYS A 11 14.13 19.96 -0.70
C LYS A 11 14.42 18.81 -1.68
N LYS A 12 14.60 17.59 -1.19
CA LYS A 12 14.95 16.41 -2.01
C LYS A 12 13.72 15.66 -2.51
N ASN A 13 12.64 15.65 -1.73
CA ASN A 13 11.40 14.97 -2.09
C ASN A 13 10.21 15.93 -1.97
N GLY A 14 9.80 16.48 -3.10
CA GLY A 14 8.71 17.47 -3.16
C GLY A 14 7.34 16.98 -2.70
N GLY A 15 7.14 15.66 -2.53
CA GLY A 15 5.92 15.07 -1.96
C GLY A 15 5.94 14.91 -0.44
N ARG A 16 7.06 15.27 0.23
CA ARG A 16 7.20 15.24 1.68
C ARG A 16 7.44 16.63 2.25
N CYS A 17 7.13 16.80 3.52
CA CYS A 17 7.46 17.98 4.31
C CYS A 17 8.31 17.58 5.52
N SER A 18 9.19 18.50 5.92
CA SER A 18 9.98 18.43 7.15
C SER A 18 9.28 19.25 8.24
N ILE A 19 9.04 18.63 9.39
CA ILE A 19 8.42 19.20 10.57
C ILE A 19 9.53 19.55 11.56
N PHE A 20 9.47 20.77 12.10
CA PHE A 20 10.38 21.29 13.10
C PHE A 20 9.60 21.55 14.39
N VAL A 21 10.14 21.07 15.50
CA VAL A 21 9.60 21.22 16.85
C VAL A 21 10.66 21.91 17.68
N ASP A 22 10.29 23.01 18.33
CA ASP A 22 11.21 23.89 19.06
C ASP A 22 12.49 24.23 18.25
N ASP A 23 12.30 24.53 16.97
CA ASP A 23 13.34 24.85 15.96
C ASP A 23 14.33 23.72 15.63
N VAL A 24 14.10 22.52 16.16
CA VAL A 24 14.87 21.31 15.86
C VAL A 24 14.11 20.47 14.83
N PHE A 25 14.84 19.87 13.89
CA PHE A 25 14.24 18.90 12.96
C PHE A 25 13.70 17.72 13.75
N PHE A 26 12.40 17.45 13.60
CA PHE A 26 11.72 16.40 14.35
C PHE A 26 11.43 15.18 13.48
N ALA A 27 10.71 15.38 12.37
CA ALA A 27 10.31 14.31 11.47
C ALA A 27 10.12 14.82 10.05
N ALA A 28 10.11 13.91 9.08
CA ALA A 28 9.62 14.19 7.74
C ALA A 28 8.49 13.23 7.41
N CYS A 29 7.38 13.72 6.88
CA CYS A 29 6.21 12.90 6.48
C CYS A 29 5.68 13.35 5.10
N PRO A 30 4.83 12.57 4.45
CA PRO A 30 4.08 12.98 3.26
C PRO A 30 3.25 14.22 3.57
N ILE A 31 3.11 15.09 2.56
CA ILE A 31 2.32 16.31 2.70
C ILE A 31 0.87 15.97 3.06
N ASP A 32 0.30 14.94 2.43
CA ASP A 32 -1.08 14.51 2.67
C ASP A 32 -1.31 14.06 4.12
N VAL A 33 -0.30 13.45 4.75
CA VAL A 33 -0.36 13.06 6.17
C VAL A 33 -0.37 14.32 7.05
N ALA A 34 0.52 15.28 6.81
CA ALA A 34 0.56 16.52 7.58
C ALA A 34 -0.75 17.31 7.46
N VAL A 35 -1.31 17.39 6.25
CA VAL A 35 -2.60 18.04 5.98
C VAL A 35 -3.74 17.30 6.64
N GLY A 36 -3.84 15.97 6.46
CA GLY A 36 -4.91 15.15 7.04
C GLY A 36 -4.90 15.12 8.56
N MET A 37 -3.73 15.29 9.19
CA MET A 37 -3.60 15.44 10.64
C MET A 37 -3.80 16.87 11.14
N GLY A 38 -3.94 17.85 10.23
CA GLY A 38 -4.10 19.26 10.59
C GLY A 38 -2.86 19.88 11.23
N LEU A 39 -1.67 19.36 10.94
CA LEU A 39 -0.41 19.88 11.47
C LEU A 39 -0.18 21.31 10.98
N ARG A 40 0.10 22.21 11.93
CA ARG A 40 0.33 23.63 11.66
C ARG A 40 1.32 24.21 12.67
N LYS A 41 1.95 25.33 12.30
CA LYS A 41 2.79 26.08 13.21
C LYS A 41 2.00 26.47 14.46
N GLY A 42 2.62 26.33 15.63
CA GLY A 42 2.02 26.60 16.94
C GLY A 42 1.17 25.46 17.49
N LEU A 43 1.00 24.35 16.76
CA LEU A 43 0.37 23.15 17.31
C LEU A 43 1.33 22.48 18.30
N GLU A 44 0.78 22.03 19.43
CA GLU A 44 1.51 21.26 20.42
C GLU A 44 1.80 19.84 19.90
N MET A 45 3.04 19.39 20.07
CA MET A 45 3.47 18.05 19.74
C MET A 45 3.38 17.13 20.96
N SER A 46 2.18 16.61 21.23
CA SER A 46 2.00 15.63 22.31
C SER A 46 2.56 14.25 21.90
N PRO A 47 2.89 13.36 22.86
CA PRO A 47 3.32 12.00 22.57
C PRO A 47 2.32 11.21 21.71
N GLU A 48 1.02 11.42 21.93
CA GLU A 48 -0.05 10.78 21.17
C GLU A 48 -0.09 11.29 19.73
N LEU A 49 0.11 12.61 19.53
CA LEU A 49 0.20 13.19 18.19
C LEU A 49 1.43 12.68 17.44
N GLU A 50 2.57 12.57 18.12
CA GLU A 50 3.78 11.97 17.57
C GLU A 50 3.56 10.52 17.14
N GLN A 51 3.00 9.70 18.03
CA GLN A 51 2.75 8.27 17.73
C GLN A 51 1.81 8.13 16.54
N ARG A 52 0.74 8.93 16.50
CA ARG A 52 -0.19 8.98 15.37
C ARG A 52 0.48 9.44 14.08
N LEU A 53 1.40 10.42 14.15
CA LEU A 53 2.14 10.88 12.97
C LEU A 53 3.01 9.76 12.40
N ARG A 54 3.70 9.02 13.27
CA ARG A 54 4.54 7.89 12.87
C ARG A 54 3.72 6.77 12.25
N SER A 55 2.55 6.43 12.82
CA SER A 55 1.68 5.39 12.26
C SER A 55 1.09 5.80 10.91
N GLU A 56 0.66 7.05 10.76
CA GLU A 56 0.11 7.57 9.51
C GLU A 56 1.16 7.66 8.39
N ASP A 57 2.39 8.12 8.69
CA ASP A 57 3.49 8.10 7.72
C ASP A 57 3.79 6.66 7.29
N ARG A 58 3.89 5.74 8.26
CA ARG A 58 4.16 4.32 8.00
C ARG A 58 3.09 3.70 7.09
N ARG A 59 1.81 3.94 7.37
CA ARG A 59 0.68 3.50 6.55
C ARG A 59 0.72 4.10 5.14
N MET A 60 1.01 5.40 5.02
CA MET A 60 1.08 6.06 3.73
C MET A 60 2.24 5.54 2.87
N VAL A 61 3.40 5.31 3.47
CA VAL A 61 4.56 4.70 2.78
C VAL A 61 4.20 3.31 2.26
N LEU A 62 3.53 2.49 3.07
CA LEU A 62 3.06 1.17 2.65
C LEU A 62 2.09 1.28 1.46
N ARG A 63 1.06 2.13 1.56
CA ARG A 63 0.09 2.36 0.46
C ARG A 63 0.77 2.79 -0.83
N GLN A 64 1.71 3.73 -0.77
CA GLN A 64 2.46 4.18 -1.95
C GLN A 64 3.28 3.06 -2.58
N LYS A 65 3.97 2.25 -1.76
CA LYS A 65 4.74 1.10 -2.24
C LYS A 65 3.84 0.05 -2.89
N ALA A 66 2.74 -0.31 -2.22
CA ALA A 66 1.80 -1.32 -2.70
C ALA A 66 1.11 -0.85 -3.99
N TRP A 67 0.66 0.40 -4.04
CA TRP A 67 0.08 1.02 -5.24
C TRP A 67 1.03 0.93 -6.43
N ARG A 68 2.27 1.40 -6.28
CA ARG A 68 3.28 1.32 -7.34
C ARG A 68 3.52 -0.12 -7.82
N PHE A 69 3.49 -1.09 -6.90
CA PHE A 69 3.70 -2.49 -7.23
C PHE A 69 2.58 -3.10 -8.09
N VAL A 70 1.33 -2.74 -7.80
CA VAL A 70 0.15 -3.26 -8.52
C VAL A 70 -0.16 -2.50 -9.81
N THR A 71 0.16 -1.20 -9.88
CA THR A 71 -0.02 -0.42 -11.12
C THR A 71 1.05 -0.70 -12.17
N TYR A 72 2.21 -1.23 -11.77
CA TYR A 72 3.25 -1.61 -12.73
C TYR A 72 2.82 -2.78 -13.63
N LYS A 73 2.12 -3.78 -13.07
CA LYS A 73 1.48 -4.88 -13.81
C LYS A 73 0.45 -5.57 -12.92
N PRO A 74 -0.57 -6.22 -13.51
CA PRO A 74 -1.58 -6.96 -12.74
C PRO A 74 -0.95 -7.95 -11.76
N ARG A 75 -1.45 -7.96 -10.52
CA ARG A 75 -1.01 -8.83 -9.41
C ARG A 75 -2.20 -9.53 -8.79
N THR A 76 -1.96 -10.72 -8.24
CA THR A 76 -2.88 -11.38 -7.32
C THR A 76 -2.66 -10.90 -5.88
N GLU A 77 -3.64 -11.06 -5.01
CA GLU A 77 -3.52 -10.71 -3.58
C GLU A 77 -2.32 -11.40 -2.93
N ARG A 78 -2.13 -12.69 -3.23
CA ARG A 78 -0.98 -13.45 -2.71
C ARG A 78 0.34 -12.85 -3.14
N GLN A 79 0.48 -12.42 -4.39
CA GLN A 79 1.72 -11.80 -4.88
C GLN A 79 2.01 -10.48 -4.18
N VAL A 80 0.98 -9.69 -3.86
CA VAL A 80 1.11 -8.45 -3.10
C VAL A 80 1.55 -8.76 -1.67
N ARG A 81 0.87 -9.70 -0.99
CA ARG A 81 1.20 -10.17 0.36
C ARG A 81 2.66 -10.64 0.43
N ASP A 82 3.07 -11.52 -0.47
CA ASP A 82 4.43 -12.07 -0.49
C ASP A 82 5.49 -10.99 -0.74
N ALA A 83 5.19 -10.00 -1.60
CA ALA A 83 6.10 -8.89 -1.89
C ALA A 83 6.24 -7.91 -0.71
N LEU A 84 5.18 -7.73 0.08
CA LEU A 84 5.19 -6.86 1.26
C LEU A 84 5.81 -7.56 2.47
N ARG A 85 5.55 -8.85 2.70
CA ARG A 85 6.23 -9.63 3.74
C ARG A 85 7.75 -9.63 3.61
N LYS A 86 8.27 -9.67 2.38
CA LYS A 86 9.70 -9.56 2.08
C LYS A 86 10.32 -8.19 2.44
N GLN A 87 9.49 -7.20 2.75
CA GLN A 87 9.91 -5.85 3.16
C GLN A 87 9.63 -5.59 4.65
N ASP A 88 9.39 -6.66 5.43
CA ASP A 88 9.18 -6.61 6.89
C ASP A 88 7.96 -5.79 7.33
N TRP A 89 6.91 -5.76 6.51
CA TRP A 89 5.59 -5.26 6.91
C TRP A 89 4.84 -6.34 7.70
N THR A 90 4.09 -5.94 8.74
CA THR A 90 3.32 -6.89 9.55
C THR A 90 2.11 -7.42 8.77
N ASP A 91 1.58 -8.57 9.18
CA ASP A 91 0.39 -9.13 8.54
C ASP A 91 -0.84 -8.21 8.66
N GLU A 92 -0.98 -7.51 9.79
CA GLU A 92 -2.03 -6.51 10.01
C GLU A 92 -1.92 -5.35 9.02
N GLU A 93 -0.71 -4.79 8.84
CA GLU A 93 -0.46 -3.72 7.88
C GLU A 93 -0.75 -4.16 6.43
N ILE A 94 -0.44 -5.43 6.13
CA ILE A 94 -0.67 -6.03 4.82
C ILE A 94 -2.17 -6.23 4.56
N GLU A 95 -2.94 -6.71 5.54
CA GLU A 95 -4.40 -6.80 5.40
C GLU A 95 -5.03 -5.43 5.16
N ASP A 96 -4.63 -4.43 5.93
CA ASP A 96 -5.14 -3.07 5.80
C ASP A 96 -4.88 -2.49 4.41
N VAL A 97 -3.67 -2.71 3.86
CA VAL A 97 -3.37 -2.22 2.51
C VAL A 97 -4.07 -3.05 1.43
N LEU A 98 -4.27 -4.36 1.62
CA LEU A 98 -5.02 -5.20 0.68
C LEU A 98 -6.51 -4.83 0.65
N LEU A 99 -7.12 -4.53 1.80
CA LEU A 99 -8.47 -3.97 1.88
C LEU A 99 -8.58 -2.69 1.07
N TRP A 100 -7.68 -1.73 1.33
CA TRP A 100 -7.61 -0.48 0.59
C TRP A 100 -7.43 -0.71 -0.92
N LEU A 101 -6.50 -1.57 -1.35
CA LEU A 101 -6.29 -1.86 -2.78
C LEU A 101 -7.54 -2.47 -3.44
N ARG A 102 -8.32 -3.28 -2.73
CA ARG A 102 -9.58 -3.85 -3.23
C ARG A 102 -10.66 -2.79 -3.39
N GLU A 103 -10.77 -1.83 -2.48
CA GLU A 103 -11.72 -0.70 -2.59
C GLU A 103 -11.51 0.07 -3.89
N PHE A 104 -10.25 0.25 -4.31
CA PHE A 104 -9.90 0.89 -5.58
C PHE A 104 -9.86 -0.06 -6.78
N ARG A 105 -10.26 -1.34 -6.60
CA ARG A 105 -10.15 -2.43 -7.59
C ARG A 105 -8.75 -2.52 -8.22
N ALA A 106 -7.71 -2.13 -7.48
CA ALA A 106 -6.33 -2.20 -7.92
C ALA A 106 -5.78 -3.63 -7.81
N VAL A 107 -6.39 -4.45 -6.96
CA VAL A 107 -6.19 -5.91 -6.87
C VAL A 107 -7.56 -6.57 -6.86
N ASP A 108 -7.74 -7.54 -7.74
CA ASP A 108 -8.96 -8.32 -7.89
C ASP A 108 -8.57 -9.68 -8.48
N ASP A 109 -8.63 -10.73 -7.65
CA ASP A 109 -8.22 -12.08 -8.05
C ASP A 109 -9.19 -12.72 -9.06
N VAL A 110 -10.48 -12.35 -9.03
CA VAL A 110 -11.48 -12.84 -10.00
C VAL A 110 -11.17 -12.23 -11.37
N ALA A 111 -11.05 -10.90 -11.43
CA ALA A 111 -10.71 -10.21 -12.67
C ALA A 111 -9.32 -10.63 -13.20
N TYR A 112 -8.38 -10.96 -12.31
CA TYR A 112 -7.09 -11.52 -12.71
C TYR A 112 -7.27 -12.91 -13.36
N ALA A 113 -8.06 -13.80 -12.75
CA ALA A 113 -8.29 -15.15 -13.25
C ALA A 113 -8.94 -15.13 -14.64
N GLU A 114 -10.01 -14.35 -14.81
CA GLU A 114 -10.70 -14.19 -16.10
C GLU A 114 -9.74 -13.74 -17.21
N ARG A 115 -8.95 -12.70 -16.95
CA ARG A 115 -7.95 -12.19 -17.90
C ARG A 115 -6.89 -13.24 -18.22
N PHE A 116 -6.47 -14.02 -17.23
CA PHE A 116 -5.49 -15.07 -17.41
C PHE A 116 -6.02 -16.22 -18.28
N ILE A 117 -7.29 -16.60 -18.08
CA ILE A 117 -7.97 -17.61 -18.90
C ILE A 117 -8.07 -17.13 -20.35
N LEU A 118 -8.61 -15.93 -20.57
CA LEU A 118 -8.74 -15.34 -21.91
C LEU A 118 -7.39 -15.25 -22.63
N ALA A 119 -6.36 -14.74 -21.97
CA ALA A 119 -5.01 -14.66 -22.54
C ALA A 119 -4.39 -16.03 -22.83
N SER A 120 -4.77 -17.08 -22.09
CA SER A 120 -4.28 -18.44 -22.35
C SER A 120 -4.96 -19.05 -23.56
N LEU A 121 -6.26 -18.80 -23.77
CA LEU A 121 -7.00 -19.27 -24.95
C LEU A 121 -6.42 -18.71 -26.25
N GLU A 122 -5.98 -17.46 -26.25
CA GLU A 122 -5.36 -16.81 -27.42
C GLU A 122 -3.94 -17.30 -27.72
N ARG A 123 -3.18 -17.69 -26.70
CA ARG A 123 -1.75 -18.04 -26.85
C ARG A 123 -1.50 -19.54 -26.94
N LYS A 124 -1.93 -20.28 -25.91
CA LYS A 124 -1.81 -21.73 -25.81
C LYS A 124 -2.91 -22.25 -24.90
N PRO A 125 -4.00 -22.81 -25.46
CA PRO A 125 -5.08 -23.36 -24.67
C PRO A 125 -4.58 -24.39 -23.67
N LEU A 126 -4.98 -24.22 -22.41
CA LEU A 126 -4.72 -25.18 -21.34
C LEU A 126 -5.98 -26.03 -21.13
N SER A 127 -5.81 -27.31 -20.77
CA SER A 127 -6.93 -28.12 -20.31
C SER A 127 -7.49 -27.56 -18.99
N PRO A 128 -8.77 -27.79 -18.66
CA PRO A 128 -9.34 -27.28 -17.42
C PRO A 128 -8.54 -27.63 -16.15
N PRO A 129 -8.02 -28.87 -15.98
CA PRO A 129 -7.16 -29.21 -14.84
C PRO A 129 -5.84 -28.41 -14.83
N ALA A 130 -5.23 -28.19 -16.00
CA ALA A 130 -3.99 -27.43 -16.12
C ALA A 130 -4.22 -25.92 -15.86
N MET A 131 -5.37 -25.38 -16.29
CA MET A 131 -5.77 -24.00 -15.98
C MET A 131 -5.94 -23.80 -14.47
N ARG A 132 -6.71 -24.69 -13.82
CA ARG A 132 -6.90 -24.66 -12.37
C ARG A 132 -5.57 -24.69 -11.62
N ALA A 133 -4.66 -25.61 -12.00
CA ALA A 133 -3.33 -25.69 -11.39
C ALA A 133 -2.49 -24.41 -11.60
N ALA A 134 -2.58 -23.80 -12.79
CA ALA A 134 -1.90 -22.54 -13.09
C ALA A 134 -2.43 -21.38 -12.21
N LEU A 135 -3.74 -21.23 -12.08
CA LEU A 135 -4.36 -20.18 -11.24
C LEU A 135 -3.98 -20.34 -9.76
N LEU A 136 -4.03 -21.56 -9.22
CA LEU A 136 -3.59 -21.86 -7.85
C LEU A 136 -2.10 -21.54 -7.65
N THR A 137 -1.26 -21.85 -8.63
CA THR A 137 0.18 -21.51 -8.60
C THR A 137 0.42 -20.00 -8.61
N LYS A 138 -0.47 -19.23 -9.27
CA LYS A 138 -0.45 -17.76 -9.22
C LYS A 138 -0.95 -17.19 -7.90
N GLY A 139 -1.50 -18.03 -7.03
CA GLY A 139 -1.95 -17.65 -5.71
C GLY A 139 -3.42 -17.30 -5.61
N ILE A 140 -4.21 -17.61 -6.62
CA ILE A 140 -5.65 -17.35 -6.61
C ILE A 140 -6.30 -18.37 -5.65
N PRO A 141 -7.15 -17.91 -4.71
CA PRO A 141 -7.83 -18.80 -3.77
C PRO A 141 -8.70 -19.85 -4.48
N GLU A 142 -8.77 -21.06 -3.93
CA GLU A 142 -9.58 -22.15 -4.47
C GLU A 142 -11.03 -21.75 -4.73
N ARG A 143 -11.63 -20.98 -3.81
CA ARG A 143 -13.00 -20.44 -3.96
C ARG A 143 -13.19 -19.66 -5.26
N VAL A 144 -12.19 -18.87 -5.67
CA VAL A 144 -12.26 -18.08 -6.91
C VAL A 144 -12.07 -18.99 -8.11
N VAL A 145 -11.15 -19.96 -8.02
CA VAL A 145 -10.88 -20.90 -9.10
C VAL A 145 -12.05 -21.85 -9.38
N ALA A 146 -12.89 -22.13 -8.39
CA ALA A 146 -14.10 -22.93 -8.57
C ALA A 146 -15.21 -22.18 -9.31
N ASP A 147 -15.19 -20.84 -9.28
CA ASP A 147 -16.22 -19.96 -9.83
C ASP A 147 -15.91 -19.49 -11.27
N VAL A 148 -14.71 -19.75 -11.80
CA VAL A 148 -14.23 -19.36 -13.15
C VAL A 148 -13.89 -20.55 -14.02
#